data_AF-A0A5C4N208-F1
#
_entry.id   AF-A0A5C4N208-F1
#
_cell.length_a   1.000
_cell.length_b   1.000
_cell.length_c   1.000
_cell.angle_alpha   90.00
_cell.angle_beta   90.00
_cell.angle_gamma   90.00
#
_symmetry.space_group_name_H-M   'P 1'
#
loop_
_entity.id
_entity.type
_entity.pdbx_description
1 polymer ?
#
loop_
_entity_poly.entity_id
_entity_poly.type
_entity_poly.pdbx_seq_one_letter_code
_entity_poly.pdbx_strand_id
1 'polypeptide(L)'
;MLALLPLAALIVWGLASLRRRAGSTTGVAWRLSLAEVGIVYGTVPWLWLTAQPGSSDRLVDRAVHLDPLRDLVTMPPYQVIGNLLVFAALGFFAPMRFGWVASVPRVLALAAVCSLLIEVAQYAAGHGRVSSLDDVLLNSAGAGLAALASRRWWRPLTRRT
;
A
#
# COMPACT_ATOMS: atom_id res chain seq x y z
N MET A 1 -15.24 -4.07 0.45
CA MET A 1 -14.29 -4.28 1.56
C MET A 1 -14.98 -4.67 2.86
N LEU A 2 -15.88 -3.84 3.43
CA LEU A 2 -16.45 -4.06 4.76
C LEU A 2 -17.09 -5.44 5.00
N ALA A 3 -17.76 -6.01 3.98
CA ALA A 3 -18.38 -7.33 4.06
C ALA A 3 -17.38 -8.48 4.35
N LEU A 4 -16.09 -8.29 4.03
CA LEU A 4 -15.03 -9.27 4.26
C LEU A 4 -14.30 -9.07 5.61
N LEU A 5 -14.68 -8.07 6.42
CA LEU A 5 -14.09 -7.86 7.75
C LEU A 5 -14.22 -9.08 8.68
N PRO A 6 -15.37 -9.78 8.76
CA PRO A 6 -15.48 -10.96 9.60
C PRO A 6 -14.50 -12.06 9.17
N LEU A 7 -14.34 -12.26 7.86
CA LEU A 7 -13.39 -13.22 7.32
C LEU A 7 -11.95 -12.82 7.64
N ALA A 8 -11.59 -11.54 7.46
CA ALA A 8 -10.27 -11.04 7.83
C ALA A 8 -9.97 -11.25 9.33
N ALA A 9 -10.95 -10.99 10.21
CA ALA A 9 -10.82 -11.22 11.64
C ALA A 9 -10.60 -12.71 11.98
N LEU A 10 -11.34 -13.61 11.32
CA LEU A 10 -11.16 -15.06 11.47
C LEU A 10 -9.77 -15.52 11.01
N ILE A 11 -9.25 -14.97 9.90
CA ILE A 11 -7.90 -15.29 9.41
C ILE A 11 -6.85 -14.78 10.41
N VAL A 12 -6.99 -13.56 10.93
CA VAL A 12 -6.08 -13.04 11.97
C VAL A 12 -6.07 -13.95 13.19
N TRP A 13 -7.25 -14.34 13.68
CA TRP A 13 -7.40 -15.22 14.83
C TRP A 13 -6.80 -16.61 14.56
N GLY A 14 -7.06 -17.20 13.40
CA GLY A 14 -6.52 -18.49 12.99
C GLY A 14 -4.99 -18.47 12.94
N LEU A 15 -4.40 -17.49 12.24
CA LEU A 15 -2.94 -17.31 12.17
C LEU A 15 -2.31 -17.05 13.54
N ALA A 16 -2.94 -16.22 14.37
CA ALA A 16 -2.46 -15.95 15.72
C ALA A 16 -2.49 -17.22 16.58
N SER A 17 -3.55 -18.02 16.47
CA SER A 17 -3.70 -19.29 17.18
C SER A 17 -2.65 -20.32 16.75
N LEU A 18 -2.39 -20.44 15.43
CA LEU A 18 -1.35 -21.32 14.90
C LEU A 18 0.05 -20.90 15.39
N ARG A 19 0.35 -19.60 15.39
CA ARG A 19 1.63 -19.08 15.89
C ARG A 19 1.84 -19.31 17.37
N ARG A 20 0.77 -19.16 18.16
CA ARG A 20 0.79 -19.46 19.60
C ARG A 20 1.05 -20.94 19.85
N ARG A 21 0.40 -21.83 19.08
CA ARG A 21 0.66 -23.28 19.14
C ARG A 21 2.10 -23.63 18.76
N ALA A 22 2.70 -22.86 17.86
CA ALA A 22 4.11 -22.98 17.47
C ALA A 22 5.10 -22.28 18.44
N GLY A 23 4.65 -21.83 19.62
CA GLY A 23 5.52 -21.27 20.67
C GLY A 23 5.76 -19.76 20.61
N SER A 24 5.10 -19.02 19.71
CA SER A 24 5.19 -17.55 19.71
C SER A 24 4.44 -16.95 20.91
N THR A 25 4.99 -15.89 21.51
CA THR A 25 4.27 -15.14 22.54
C THR A 25 2.98 -14.53 21.97
N THR A 26 1.94 -14.43 22.80
CA THR A 26 0.62 -13.94 22.39
C THR A 26 0.71 -12.59 21.67
N GLY A 27 1.43 -11.62 22.23
CA GLY A 27 1.56 -10.29 21.63
C GLY A 27 2.25 -10.30 20.25
N VAL A 28 3.29 -11.13 20.07
CA VAL A 28 3.98 -11.27 18.78
C VAL A 28 3.11 -11.96 17.75
N ALA A 29 2.42 -13.02 18.14
CA ALA A 29 1.52 -13.79 17.28
C ALA A 29 0.42 -12.91 16.70
N TRP A 30 -0.29 -12.16 17.56
CA TRP A 30 -1.37 -11.27 17.12
C TRP A 30 -0.87 -10.11 16.26
N ARG A 31 0.22 -9.44 16.67
CA ARG A 31 0.76 -8.30 15.91
C ARG A 31 1.20 -8.72 14.50
N LEU A 32 1.82 -9.89 14.36
CA LEU A 32 2.22 -10.43 13.06
C LEU A 32 1.02 -10.76 12.17
N SER A 33 0.04 -11.48 12.72
CA SER A 33 -1.17 -11.86 11.99
C SER A 33 -1.95 -10.63 11.54
N LEU A 34 -2.10 -9.64 12.42
CA LEU A 34 -2.77 -8.39 12.09
C LEU A 34 -2.02 -7.62 11.01
N ALA A 35 -0.69 -7.55 11.08
CA ALA A 35 0.10 -6.87 10.07
C ALA A 35 0.00 -7.54 8.70
N GLU A 36 0.12 -8.85 8.61
CA GLU A 36 0.05 -9.57 7.33
C GLU A 36 -1.33 -9.49 6.69
N VAL A 37 -2.38 -9.77 7.47
CA VAL A 37 -3.76 -9.68 6.98
C VAL A 37 -4.11 -8.23 6.66
N GLY A 38 -3.69 -7.27 7.49
CA GLY A 38 -3.90 -5.84 7.28
C GLY A 38 -3.26 -5.33 6.00
N ILE A 39 -2.06 -5.79 5.64
CA ILE A 39 -1.44 -5.49 4.34
C ILE A 39 -2.35 -6.02 3.23
N VAL A 40 -2.61 -7.33 3.20
CA VAL A 40 -3.35 -7.96 2.10
C VAL A 40 -4.75 -7.37 1.95
N TYR A 41 -5.53 -7.39 3.03
CA TYR A 41 -6.89 -6.89 3.07
C TYR A 41 -6.95 -5.40 2.72
N GLY A 42 -5.99 -4.62 3.22
CA GLY A 42 -5.98 -3.17 3.09
C GLY A 42 -5.39 -2.64 1.78
N THR A 43 -4.57 -3.40 1.04
CA THR A 43 -3.98 -2.94 -0.23
C THR A 43 -4.49 -3.65 -1.47
N VAL A 44 -4.73 -4.97 -1.42
CA VAL A 44 -5.11 -5.73 -2.63
C VAL A 44 -6.36 -5.18 -3.31
N PRO A 45 -7.43 -4.78 -2.60
CA PRO A 45 -8.61 -4.20 -3.24
C PRO A 45 -8.31 -2.89 -3.99
N TRP A 46 -7.37 -2.06 -3.50
CA TRP A 46 -6.97 -0.84 -4.19
C TRP A 46 -6.13 -1.15 -5.43
N LEU A 47 -5.21 -2.10 -5.34
CA LEU A 47 -4.44 -2.56 -6.49
C LEU A 47 -5.35 -3.14 -7.59
N TRP A 48 -6.39 -3.86 -7.19
CA TRP A 48 -7.39 -4.35 -8.13
C TRP A 48 -8.13 -3.19 -8.80
N LEU A 49 -8.58 -2.20 -8.04
CA LEU A 49 -9.26 -1.02 -8.57
C LEU A 49 -8.36 -0.22 -9.53
N THR A 50 -7.07 -0.04 -9.22
CA THR A 50 -6.14 0.67 -10.10
C THR A 50 -5.79 -0.14 -11.36
N ALA A 51 -5.83 -1.47 -11.28
CA ALA A 51 -5.59 -2.36 -12.43
C ALA A 51 -6.80 -2.50 -13.36
N GLN A 52 -7.99 -2.01 -12.99
CA GLN A 52 -9.14 -2.10 -13.89
C GLN A 52 -8.93 -1.20 -15.13
N PRO A 53 -9.19 -1.70 -16.35
CA PRO A 53 -9.11 -0.89 -17.56
C PRO A 53 -10.04 0.32 -17.44
N GLY A 54 -9.51 1.52 -17.66
CA GLY A 54 -10.34 2.72 -17.75
C GLY A 54 -11.31 2.57 -18.93
N SER A 55 -12.58 2.94 -18.72
CA SER A 55 -13.65 2.92 -19.74
C SER A 55 -13.48 4.03 -20.80
N SER A 56 -12.27 4.29 -21.24
CA SER A 56 -11.96 5.39 -22.15
C SER A 56 -11.83 4.86 -23.57
N ASP A 57 -12.87 5.07 -24.37
CA ASP A 57 -12.87 5.14 -25.85
C ASP A 57 -11.96 6.27 -26.39
N ARG A 58 -10.97 6.68 -25.60
CA ARG A 58 -10.11 7.81 -25.90
C ARG A 58 -8.78 7.20 -26.32
N LEU A 59 -8.60 7.11 -27.64
CA LEU A 59 -7.30 7.00 -28.32
C LEU A 59 -6.43 8.20 -27.88
N VAL A 60 -5.93 8.18 -26.66
CA VAL A 60 -5.06 9.23 -26.12
C VAL A 60 -3.63 8.75 -26.31
N ASP A 61 -2.86 9.61 -26.97
CA ASP A 61 -1.43 9.52 -27.12
C ASP A 61 -0.74 9.01 -25.86
N ARG A 62 0.28 8.17 -26.05
CA ARG A 62 1.21 7.72 -24.99
C ARG A 62 2.10 8.89 -24.52
N ALA A 63 1.51 10.00 -24.11
CA ALA A 63 2.24 11.11 -23.51
C ALA A 63 2.62 10.72 -22.08
N VAL A 64 3.82 11.13 -21.65
CA VAL A 64 4.25 11.10 -20.25
C VAL A 64 4.10 12.54 -19.75
N HIS A 65 3.22 12.79 -18.77
CA HIS A 65 3.06 14.12 -18.19
C HIS A 65 4.05 14.27 -17.04
N LEU A 66 5.16 14.97 -17.30
CA LEU A 66 6.21 15.26 -16.33
C LEU A 66 6.02 16.61 -15.64
N ASP A 67 4.81 17.17 -15.66
CA ASP A 67 4.43 18.44 -15.01
C ASP A 67 3.56 18.16 -13.76
N PRO A 68 4.16 17.70 -12.64
CA PRO A 68 3.43 17.03 -11.55
C PRO A 68 2.56 18.04 -10.77
N LEU A 69 3.08 19.24 -10.55
CA LEU A 69 2.42 20.19 -9.67
C LEU A 69 1.19 20.87 -10.28
N ARG A 70 1.04 20.84 -11.61
CA ARG A 70 -0.08 21.50 -12.30
C ARG A 70 -1.31 20.60 -12.33
N ASP A 71 -1.09 19.31 -12.59
CA ASP A 71 -2.15 18.32 -12.65
C ASP A 71 -2.73 18.07 -11.25
N LEU A 72 -1.88 18.06 -10.21
CA LEU A 72 -2.31 17.92 -8.82
C LEU A 72 -3.27 19.04 -8.36
N VAL A 73 -3.05 20.30 -8.76
CA VAL A 73 -3.90 21.44 -8.37
C VAL A 73 -5.31 21.33 -8.98
N THR A 74 -5.42 20.69 -10.14
CA THR A 74 -6.70 20.47 -10.82
C THR A 74 -7.34 19.13 -10.49
N MET A 75 -6.64 18.27 -9.71
CA MET A 75 -7.09 16.93 -9.39
C MET A 75 -8.30 16.98 -8.45
N PRO A 76 -9.40 16.26 -8.76
CA PRO A 76 -10.57 16.28 -7.91
C PRO A 76 -10.30 15.56 -6.58
N PRO A 77 -10.91 15.99 -5.46
CA PRO A 77 -10.58 15.47 -4.12
C PRO A 77 -10.66 13.95 -3.97
N TYR A 78 -11.60 13.29 -4.66
CA TYR A 78 -11.75 11.83 -4.58
C TYR A 78 -10.56 11.08 -5.21
N GLN A 79 -9.89 11.64 -6.21
CA GLN A 79 -8.69 11.03 -6.80
C GLN A 79 -7.49 11.20 -5.86
N VAL A 80 -7.34 12.38 -5.26
CA VAL A 80 -6.32 12.64 -4.23
C VAL A 80 -6.47 11.65 -3.08
N ILE A 81 -7.68 11.54 -2.53
CA ILE A 81 -7.99 10.59 -1.44
C ILE A 81 -7.76 9.15 -1.89
N GLY A 82 -8.21 8.78 -3.10
CA GLY A 82 -8.01 7.44 -3.66
C GLY A 82 -6.55 7.04 -3.71
N ASN A 83 -5.69 7.89 -4.28
CA ASN A 83 -4.25 7.65 -4.37
C ASN A 83 -3.58 7.60 -2.99
N LEU A 84 -3.92 8.52 -2.07
CA LEU A 84 -3.41 8.44 -0.69
C LEU A 84 -3.74 7.11 0.01
N LEU A 85 -4.83 6.44 -0.37
CA LEU A 85 -5.26 5.19 0.25
C LEU A 85 -4.62 3.93 -0.34
N VAL A 86 -4.12 3.95 -1.59
CA VAL A 86 -3.63 2.76 -2.31
C VAL A 86 -2.59 1.97 -1.50
N PHE A 87 -1.59 2.67 -0.96
CA PHE A 87 -0.54 2.06 -0.14
C PHE A 87 -0.60 2.44 1.34
N ALA A 88 -1.68 3.09 1.81
CA ALA A 88 -1.83 3.45 3.21
C ALA A 88 -1.73 2.22 4.13
N ALA A 89 -2.41 1.11 3.78
CA ALA A 89 -2.33 -0.12 4.57
C ALA A 89 -0.93 -0.75 4.53
N LEU A 90 -0.25 -0.75 3.38
CA LEU A 90 1.13 -1.19 3.27
C LEU A 90 2.03 -0.35 4.19
N GLY A 91 1.91 0.97 4.14
CA GLY A 91 2.68 1.88 4.99
C GLY A 91 2.40 1.71 6.48
N PHE A 92 1.14 1.47 6.86
CA PHE A 92 0.75 1.24 8.25
C PHE A 92 1.34 -0.07 8.80
N PHE A 93 1.19 -1.17 8.08
CA PHE A 93 1.45 -2.51 8.61
C PHE A 93 2.84 -3.06 8.26
N ALA A 94 3.48 -2.66 7.15
CA ALA A 94 4.79 -3.21 6.76
C ALA A 94 5.88 -2.98 7.82
N PRO A 95 6.01 -1.80 8.45
CA PRO A 95 6.95 -1.58 9.57
C PRO A 95 6.71 -2.44 10.80
N MET A 96 5.45 -2.88 11.03
CA MET A 96 5.11 -3.81 12.11
C MET A 96 5.52 -5.25 11.80
N ARG A 97 5.67 -5.60 10.52
CA ARG A 97 6.01 -6.94 10.06
C ARG A 97 7.50 -7.11 9.78
N PHE A 98 8.12 -6.11 9.16
CA PHE A 98 9.48 -6.17 8.65
C PHE A 98 10.33 -5.04 9.25
N GLY A 99 11.29 -5.38 10.12
CA GLY A 99 12.13 -4.36 10.77
C GLY A 99 13.02 -3.56 9.80
N TRP A 100 13.28 -4.09 8.60
CA TRP A 100 14.07 -3.39 7.59
C TRP A 100 13.33 -2.19 6.97
N VAL A 101 11.98 -2.17 6.96
CA VAL A 101 11.19 -1.00 6.52
C VAL A 101 10.73 -0.10 7.66
N ALA A 102 11.19 -0.32 8.90
CA ALA A 102 10.78 0.45 10.08
C ALA A 102 11.41 1.86 10.15
N SER A 103 11.27 2.62 9.07
CA SER A 103 11.64 4.04 8.96
C SER A 103 10.78 4.70 7.88
N VAL A 104 10.31 5.92 8.12
CA VAL A 104 9.46 6.65 7.16
C VAL A 104 10.09 6.73 5.77
N PRO A 105 11.38 7.09 5.59
CA PRO A 105 11.98 7.17 4.25
C PRO A 105 11.97 5.83 3.50
N ARG A 106 12.15 4.71 4.20
CA ARG A 106 12.09 3.38 3.58
C ARG A 106 10.67 2.98 3.20
N VAL A 107 9.67 3.39 3.98
CA VAL A 107 8.27 3.19 3.60
C VAL A 107 7.92 4.03 2.37
N LEU A 108 8.33 5.31 2.34
CA LEU A 108 8.16 6.18 1.17
C LEU A 108 8.81 5.55 -0.07
N ALA A 109 10.06 5.10 0.05
CA ALA A 109 10.77 4.44 -1.05
C ALA A 109 10.08 3.15 -1.51
N LEU A 110 9.62 2.31 -0.57
CA LEU A 110 8.88 1.09 -0.90
C LEU A 110 7.59 1.42 -1.68
N ALA A 111 6.81 2.38 -1.19
CA ALA A 111 5.57 2.79 -1.84
C ALA A 111 5.83 3.41 -3.23
N ALA A 112 6.86 4.24 -3.37
CA ALA A 112 7.26 4.83 -4.64
C ALA A 112 7.65 3.74 -5.66
N VAL A 113 8.50 2.79 -5.25
CA VAL A 113 8.89 1.66 -6.10
C VAL A 113 7.68 0.80 -6.48
N CYS A 114 6.81 0.46 -5.52
CA CYS A 114 5.60 -0.29 -5.82
C CYS A 114 4.68 0.47 -6.80
N SER A 115 4.54 1.79 -6.62
CA SER A 115 3.72 2.62 -7.52
C SER A 115 4.29 2.64 -8.94
N LEU A 116 5.60 2.82 -9.08
CA LEU A 116 6.29 2.78 -10.37
C LEU A 116 6.16 1.40 -11.03
N LEU A 117 6.22 0.31 -10.26
CA LEU A 117 6.01 -1.04 -10.80
C LEU A 117 4.59 -1.24 -11.33
N ILE A 118 3.57 -0.70 -10.66
CA ILE A 118 2.18 -0.75 -11.15
C ILE A 118 2.07 0.00 -12.46
N GLU A 119 2.67 1.18 -12.53
CA GLU A 119 2.67 2.04 -13.72
C GLU A 119 3.36 1.37 -14.91
N VAL A 120 4.53 0.77 -14.69
CA VAL A 120 5.23 -0.05 -15.70
C VAL A 120 4.36 -1.23 -16.14
N ALA A 121 3.67 -1.90 -15.22
CA ALA A 121 2.77 -3.00 -15.56
C ALA A 121 1.56 -2.52 -16.37
N GLN A 122 0.96 -1.39 -16.03
CA GLN A 122 -0.15 -0.79 -16.77
C GLN A 122 0.27 -0.33 -18.17
N TYR A 123 1.47 0.26 -18.28
CA TYR A 123 2.08 0.64 -19.55
C TYR A 123 2.29 -0.58 -20.45
N ALA A 124 2.90 -1.65 -19.91
CA ALA A 124 3.13 -2.89 -20.63
C ALA A 124 1.81 -3.59 -21.03
N ALA A 125 0.78 -3.51 -20.17
CA ALA A 125 -0.56 -4.03 -20.45
C ALA A 125 -1.38 -3.14 -21.40
N GLY A 126 -0.79 -2.09 -21.98
CA GLY A 126 -1.42 -1.26 -23.01
C GLY A 126 -2.60 -0.43 -22.50
N HIS A 127 -2.68 -0.13 -21.19
CA HIS A 127 -3.83 0.56 -20.60
C HIS A 127 -3.93 2.06 -20.96
N GLY A 128 -3.08 2.57 -21.87
CA GLY A 128 -3.19 3.92 -22.44
C GLY A 128 -3.14 5.07 -21.44
N ARG A 129 -2.85 4.80 -20.16
CA ARG A 129 -2.78 5.84 -19.13
C ARG A 129 -1.42 6.51 -19.16
N VAL A 130 -1.46 7.83 -19.20
CA VAL A 130 -0.31 8.70 -19.00
C VAL A 130 0.24 8.43 -17.60
N SER A 131 1.53 8.13 -17.55
CA SER A 131 2.31 8.06 -16.31
C SER A 131 2.28 9.44 -15.64
N SER A 132 1.75 9.53 -14.42
CA SER A 132 1.74 10.78 -13.64
C SER A 132 2.54 10.56 -12.36
N LEU A 133 3.62 11.33 -12.25
CA LEU A 133 4.43 11.40 -11.04
C LEU A 133 3.58 11.73 -9.80
N ASP A 134 2.42 12.38 -9.97
CA ASP A 134 1.51 12.75 -8.87
C ASP A 134 0.88 11.53 -8.22
N ASP A 135 0.50 10.52 -9.00
CA ASP A 135 -0.03 9.27 -8.46
C ASP A 135 1.03 8.62 -7.57
N VAL A 136 2.30 8.56 -8.04
CA VAL A 136 3.44 8.04 -7.27
C VAL A 136 3.68 8.84 -5.99
N LEU A 137 3.63 10.18 -6.07
CA LEU A 137 3.82 11.06 -4.92
C LEU A 137 2.71 10.91 -3.89
N LEU A 138 1.45 10.89 -4.32
CA LEU A 138 0.29 10.70 -3.44
C LEU A 138 0.30 9.31 -2.81
N ASN A 139 0.50 8.26 -3.60
CA ASN A 139 0.64 6.88 -3.14
C ASN A 139 1.73 6.75 -2.05
N SER A 140 2.88 7.39 -2.28
CA SER A 140 4.00 7.40 -1.34
C SER A 140 3.68 8.21 -0.09
N ALA A 141 3.13 9.41 -0.24
CA ALA A 141 2.74 10.28 0.88
C ALA A 141 1.72 9.59 1.79
N GLY A 142 0.69 8.96 1.20
CA GLY A 142 -0.31 8.17 1.92
C GLY A 142 0.31 7.04 2.74
N ALA A 143 1.24 6.28 2.15
CA ALA A 143 2.00 5.26 2.88
C ALA A 143 2.84 5.84 4.04
N GLY A 144 3.50 6.99 3.81
CA GLY A 144 4.30 7.68 4.83
C GLY A 144 3.46 8.17 6.02
N LEU A 145 2.31 8.81 5.75
CA LEU A 145 1.37 9.25 6.77
C LEU A 145 0.83 8.07 7.59
N ALA A 146 0.45 6.99 6.92
CA ALA A 146 -0.02 5.78 7.58
C ALA A 146 1.08 5.11 8.42
N ALA A 147 2.33 5.14 7.96
CA ALA A 147 3.48 4.64 8.73
C ALA A 147 3.71 5.47 9.99
N LEU A 148 3.60 6.80 9.92
CA LEU A 148 3.69 7.66 11.09
C LEU A 148 2.60 7.32 12.12
N ALA A 149 1.37 7.09 11.67
CA ALA A 149 0.27 6.66 12.52
C ALA A 149 0.54 5.32 13.23
N SER A 150 1.39 4.46 12.65
CA SER A 150 1.73 3.16 13.20
C SER A 150 3.05 3.09 13.99
N ARG A 151 3.77 4.20 14.12
CA ARG A 151 5.17 4.25 14.60
C ARG A 151 5.43 3.52 15.91
N ARG A 152 4.50 3.59 16.86
CA ARG A 152 4.62 2.95 18.18
C ARG A 152 4.62 1.42 18.15
N TRP A 153 4.19 0.80 17.05
CA TRP A 153 4.09 -0.66 16.93
C TRP A 153 5.16 -1.28 16.02
N TRP A 154 6.05 -0.46 15.48
CA TRP A 154 7.09 -0.91 14.54
C TRP A 154 7.99 -1.97 15.16
N ARG A 155 8.51 -2.85 14.30
CA ARG A 155 9.50 -3.84 14.68
C ARG A 155 10.90 -3.22 14.67
N PRO A 156 11.68 -3.36 15.74
CA PRO A 156 13.09 -3.05 15.72
C PRO A 156 13.80 -3.85 14.62
N LEU A 157 14.79 -3.23 13.97
CA LEU A 157 15.71 -3.96 13.11
C LEU A 157 16.60 -4.83 14.01
N THR A 158 16.36 -6.14 14.03
CA THR A 158 17.31 -7.08 14.63
C THR A 158 18.55 -7.13 13.75
N ARG A 159 19.58 -6.36 14.10
CA ARG A 159 20.93 -6.60 13.58
C ARG A 159 21.38 -7.93 14.15
N ARG A 160 21.45 -8.97 13.31
CA ARG A 160 22.24 -10.16 13.64
C ARG A 160 23.70 -9.74 13.50
N THR A 161 24.35 -9.47 14.62
CA THR A 161 25.82 -9.35 14.73
C THR A 161 26.42 -10.74 14.82
#